data_AF-A0A2Z4JTC7-F1
#
_entry.id   AF-A0A2Z4JTC7-F1
#
_cell.length_a   1.000
_cell.length_b   1.000
_cell.length_c   1.000
_cell.angle_alpha   90.00
_cell.angle_beta   90.00
_cell.angle_gamma   90.00
#
_symmetry.space_group_name_H-M   'P 1'
#
loop_
_entity.id
_entity.type
_entity.pdbx_description
1 polymer ?
#
loop_
_entity_poly.entity_id
_entity_poly.type
_entity_poly.pdbx_seq_one_letter_code
_entity_poly.pdbx_strand_id
1 'polypeptide(L)'
;MFQQMKSGMTQLNKFQLFITLICSVWISPGAFAAEKIYRCEVLSDAYIKSNGELDIVKDSPRIGQEFVVIKKTGEVVGDVMDSLGKPKVIAFGSNSNSYKVVWIKKAAGKDGAFVDYLSINGFAKDGRYPFGFFSGALLMAGVCE
;
A
#
# COMPACT_ATOMS: atom_id res chain seq x y z
N MET A 1 42.70 33.92 -49.69
CA MET A 1 41.52 33.20 -50.22
C MET A 1 41.17 32.13 -49.21
N PHE A 2 40.12 32.37 -48.45
CA PHE A 2 39.65 31.59 -47.31
C PHE A 2 38.90 30.32 -47.81
N GLN A 3 38.88 29.30 -46.94
CA GLN A 3 37.74 28.38 -46.73
C GLN A 3 37.63 27.12 -47.60
N GLN A 4 38.02 25.98 -47.03
CA GLN A 4 37.22 24.75 -47.05
C GLN A 4 37.49 23.96 -45.74
N MET A 5 36.91 24.44 -44.64
CA MET A 5 36.48 23.55 -43.56
C MET A 5 35.20 22.88 -44.05
N LYS A 6 35.23 21.56 -44.31
CA LYS A 6 34.01 20.78 -44.49
C LYS A 6 33.98 19.63 -43.48
N SER A 7 33.57 20.04 -42.28
CA SER A 7 32.72 19.33 -41.32
C SER A 7 32.44 17.86 -41.65
N GLY A 8 33.17 16.96 -40.99
CA GLY A 8 32.81 15.56 -40.81
C GLY A 8 31.80 15.43 -39.68
N MET A 9 30.54 15.80 -39.95
CA MET A 9 29.44 15.65 -39.00
C MET A 9 28.74 14.31 -39.24
N THR A 10 29.14 13.33 -38.44
CA THR A 10 28.28 12.28 -37.86
C THR A 10 27.07 11.82 -38.69
N GLN A 11 27.27 10.79 -39.50
CA GLN A 11 26.19 9.95 -40.04
C GLN A 11 25.55 9.16 -38.88
N LEU A 12 24.57 9.77 -38.22
CA LEU A 12 23.71 9.10 -37.25
C LEU A 12 22.89 8.04 -38.00
N ASN A 13 23.23 6.77 -37.83
CA ASN A 13 22.59 5.65 -38.51
C ASN A 13 21.07 5.67 -38.20
N LYS A 14 20.22 5.73 -39.22
CA LYS A 14 18.74 5.68 -39.06
C LYS A 14 18.29 4.46 -38.25
N PHE A 15 19.07 3.38 -38.27
CA PHE A 15 18.88 2.19 -37.44
C PHE A 15 19.03 2.46 -35.93
N GLN A 16 19.98 3.31 -35.53
CA GLN A 16 20.17 3.72 -34.12
C GLN A 16 19.01 4.60 -33.63
N LEU A 17 18.47 5.45 -34.50
CA LEU A 17 17.28 6.27 -34.22
C LEU A 17 16.01 5.41 -34.03
N PHE A 18 15.89 4.30 -34.76
CA PHE A 18 14.78 3.36 -34.58
C PHE A 18 14.89 2.56 -33.27
N ILE A 19 16.10 2.16 -32.87
CA ILE A 19 16.33 1.42 -31.62
C ILE A 19 16.02 2.29 -30.39
N THR A 20 16.40 3.57 -30.39
CA THR A 20 16.09 4.47 -29.26
C THR A 20 14.60 4.79 -29.14
N LEU A 21 13.85 4.80 -30.24
CA LEU A 21 12.41 5.04 -30.25
C LEU A 21 11.59 3.85 -29.70
N ILE A 22 12.10 2.62 -29.85
CA ILE A 22 11.43 1.40 -29.36
C ILE A 22 11.67 1.22 -27.85
N CYS A 23 12.85 1.59 -27.34
CA CYS A 23 13.17 1.48 -25.91
C CYS A 23 12.38 2.45 -25.02
N SER A 24 11.92 3.60 -25.52
CA SER A 24 11.15 4.56 -24.72
C SER A 24 9.69 4.15 -24.49
N VAL A 25 9.17 3.17 -25.22
CA VAL A 25 7.79 2.66 -25.09
C VAL A 25 7.67 1.59 -23.99
N TRP A 26 8.79 1.06 -23.48
CA TRP A 26 8.80 -0.09 -22.56
C TRP A 26 8.97 0.29 -21.08
N ILE A 27 8.97 1.57 -20.73
CA ILE A 27 8.93 1.99 -19.33
C ILE A 27 7.45 2.09 -18.92
N SER A 28 6.86 0.94 -18.58
CA SER A 28 5.53 0.88 -17.98
C SER A 28 5.51 1.69 -16.67
N PRO A 29 4.68 2.75 -16.54
CA PRO A 29 4.62 3.57 -15.32
C PRO A 29 4.19 2.81 -14.06
N GLY A 30 3.64 1.59 -14.20
CA GLY A 30 3.10 0.79 -13.11
C GLY A 30 4.12 0.37 -12.05
N ALA A 31 5.41 0.27 -12.39
CA ALA A 31 6.44 -0.19 -11.45
C ALA A 31 6.70 0.80 -10.29
N PHE A 32 6.45 2.10 -10.48
CA PHE A 32 6.73 3.11 -9.45
C PHE A 32 5.55 3.37 -8.50
N ALA A 33 4.36 2.83 -8.79
CA ALA A 33 3.19 3.00 -7.92
C ALA A 33 3.23 2.03 -6.72
N ALA A 34 3.62 0.77 -6.94
CA ALA A 34 3.74 -0.26 -5.89
C ALA A 34 4.74 0.12 -4.78
N GLU A 35 5.71 0.97 -5.08
CA GLU A 35 6.66 1.44 -4.07
C GLU A 35 5.99 2.33 -3.01
N LYS A 36 4.93 3.05 -3.36
CA LYS A 36 4.35 4.12 -2.53
C LYS A 36 3.07 3.74 -1.81
N ILE A 37 2.38 2.70 -2.28
CA ILE A 37 1.11 2.25 -1.74
C ILE A 37 1.10 0.74 -1.49
N TYR A 38 0.29 0.28 -0.55
CA TYR A 38 -0.18 -1.10 -0.50
C TYR A 38 -1.59 -1.14 -1.08
N ARG A 39 -1.89 -2.11 -1.94
CA ARG A 39 -3.27 -2.47 -2.29
C ARG A 39 -3.65 -3.71 -1.51
N CYS A 40 -4.69 -3.66 -0.70
CA CYS A 40 -5.07 -4.72 0.22
C CYS A 40 -6.47 -5.24 -0.09
N GLU A 41 -6.66 -6.55 0.04
CA GLU A 41 -7.95 -7.24 -0.11
C GLU A 41 -8.31 -7.92 1.23
N VAL A 42 -9.53 -7.70 1.70
CA VAL A 42 -10.03 -8.34 2.92
C VAL A 42 -10.43 -9.79 2.64
N LEU A 43 -9.89 -10.73 3.41
CA LEU A 43 -10.19 -12.16 3.26
C LEU A 43 -10.99 -12.73 4.44
N SER A 44 -10.92 -12.09 5.61
CA SER A 44 -11.62 -12.55 6.80
C SER A 44 -12.01 -11.37 7.68
N ASP A 45 -13.16 -11.53 8.34
CA ASP A 45 -13.74 -10.59 9.28
C ASP A 45 -14.19 -11.35 10.54
N ALA A 46 -13.92 -10.80 11.71
CA ALA A 46 -14.26 -11.41 12.98
C ALA A 46 -14.51 -10.37 14.07
N TYR A 47 -15.24 -10.79 15.11
CA TYR A 47 -15.53 -9.96 16.28
C TYR A 47 -15.19 -10.67 17.60
N ILE A 48 -14.66 -9.93 18.57
CA ILE A 48 -14.53 -10.43 19.95
C ILE A 48 -15.88 -10.26 20.66
N LYS A 49 -16.47 -11.39 21.07
CA LYS A 49 -17.70 -11.42 21.86
C LYS A 49 -17.44 -10.94 23.29
N SER A 50 -18.51 -10.60 24.01
CA SER A 50 -18.43 -10.20 25.43
C SER A 50 -17.89 -11.30 26.35
N ASN A 51 -17.97 -12.58 25.94
CA ASN A 51 -17.39 -13.71 26.65
C ASN A 51 -15.90 -13.96 26.31
N GLY A 52 -15.30 -13.14 25.44
CA GLY A 52 -13.90 -13.24 25.03
C GLY A 52 -13.64 -14.21 23.87
N GLU A 53 -14.66 -14.89 23.35
CA GLU A 53 -14.53 -15.75 22.16
C GLU A 53 -14.50 -14.93 20.88
N LEU A 54 -13.85 -15.49 19.85
CA LEU A 54 -13.84 -14.92 18.51
C LEU A 54 -15.04 -15.44 17.71
N ASP A 55 -15.81 -14.54 17.11
CA ASP A 55 -16.85 -14.84 16.13
C ASP A 55 -16.34 -14.59 14.73
N ILE A 56 -16.13 -15.62 13.92
CA ILE A 56 -15.73 -15.45 12.52
C ILE A 56 -16.99 -15.24 11.68
N VAL A 57 -17.05 -14.11 10.97
CA VAL A 57 -18.20 -13.73 10.14
C VAL A 57 -18.07 -14.39 8.78
N LYS A 58 -18.94 -15.37 8.49
CA LYS A 58 -18.89 -16.13 7.23
C LYS A 58 -19.32 -15.32 6.01
N ASP A 59 -20.33 -14.46 6.16
CA ASP A 59 -20.94 -13.68 5.08
C ASP A 59 -20.75 -12.18 5.29
N SER A 60 -19.53 -11.76 5.64
CA SER A 60 -19.24 -10.34 5.84
C SER A 60 -19.26 -9.59 4.51
N PRO A 61 -19.94 -8.42 4.42
CA PRO A 61 -19.93 -7.58 3.22
C PRO A 61 -18.54 -7.01 2.93
N ARG A 62 -17.59 -7.09 3.87
CA ARG A 62 -16.22 -6.60 3.72
C ARG A 62 -15.32 -7.58 2.97
N ILE A 63 -15.63 -8.88 2.98
CA ILE A 63 -14.81 -9.90 2.31
C ILE A 63 -14.80 -9.63 0.80
N GLY A 64 -13.59 -9.64 0.22
CA GLY A 64 -13.35 -9.32 -1.19
C GLY A 64 -13.29 -7.81 -1.50
N GLN A 65 -13.52 -6.93 -0.52
CA GLN A 65 -13.33 -5.50 -0.73
C GLN A 65 -11.84 -5.14 -0.73
N GLU A 66 -11.50 -4.14 -1.55
CA GLU A 66 -10.16 -3.59 -1.64
C GLU A 66 -10.04 -2.23 -0.94
N PHE A 67 -8.88 -1.98 -0.36
CA PHE A 67 -8.47 -0.66 0.12
C PHE A 67 -7.00 -0.40 -0.17
N VAL A 68 -6.62 0.87 -0.19
CA VAL A 68 -5.25 1.31 -0.45
C VAL A 68 -4.68 1.95 0.80
N VAL A 69 -3.42 1.65 1.11
CA VAL A 69 -2.66 2.30 2.18
C VAL A 69 -1.52 3.11 1.58
N ILE A 70 -1.51 4.42 1.82
CA ILE A 70 -0.41 5.28 1.39
C ILE A 70 0.75 5.11 2.38
N LYS A 71 1.81 4.38 1.99
CA LYS A 71 2.89 3.96 2.92
C LYS A 71 3.50 5.12 3.70
N LYS A 72 3.68 6.27 3.04
CA LYS A 72 4.29 7.46 3.63
C LYS A 72 3.44 8.07 4.76
N THR A 73 2.13 8.10 4.60
CA THR A 73 1.21 8.80 5.52
C THR A 73 0.46 7.85 6.45
N GLY A 74 0.31 6.58 6.05
CA GLY A 74 -0.58 5.61 6.70
C GLY A 74 -2.05 5.85 6.40
N GLU A 75 -2.37 6.75 5.47
CA GLU A 75 -3.75 7.01 5.06
C GLU A 75 -4.34 5.79 4.36
N VAL A 76 -5.57 5.45 4.72
CA VAL A 76 -6.35 4.36 4.12
C VAL A 76 -7.42 4.96 3.23
N VAL A 77 -7.52 4.49 2.00
CA VAL A 77 -8.50 4.91 1.00
C VAL A 77 -9.30 3.68 0.55
N GLY A 78 -10.62 3.74 0.69
CA GLY A 78 -11.54 2.66 0.34
C GLY A 78 -12.72 2.61 1.31
N ASP A 79 -13.79 1.92 0.92
CA ASP A 79 -15.05 1.88 1.68
C ASP A 79 -15.07 0.78 2.77
N VAL A 80 -13.94 0.11 2.98
CA VAL A 80 -13.80 -0.99 3.96
C VAL A 80 -13.94 -0.50 5.40
N MET A 81 -13.63 0.78 5.64
CA MET A 81 -13.43 1.33 6.98
C MET A 81 -14.09 2.70 7.10
N ASP A 82 -14.74 2.94 8.23
CA ASP A 82 -15.19 4.30 8.59
C ASP A 82 -14.00 5.25 8.69
N SER A 83 -14.24 6.55 8.55
CA SER A 83 -13.17 7.56 8.67
C SER A 83 -12.41 7.42 10.00
N LEU A 84 -11.17 6.91 9.92
CA LEU A 84 -10.32 6.61 11.07
C LEU A 84 -9.63 7.87 11.66
N GLY A 85 -9.86 9.05 11.08
CA GLY A 85 -9.20 10.28 11.50
C GLY A 85 -7.72 10.32 11.03
N LYS A 86 -6.84 10.94 11.83
CA LYS A 86 -5.44 11.16 11.43
C LYS A 86 -4.57 9.93 11.74
N PRO A 87 -4.00 9.24 10.74
CA PRO A 87 -3.08 8.13 10.95
C PRO A 87 -1.76 8.60 11.56
N LYS A 88 -1.11 7.69 12.28
CA LYS A 88 0.30 7.79 12.66
C LYS A 88 1.03 6.52 12.26
N VAL A 89 1.94 6.62 11.29
CA VAL A 89 2.86 5.55 10.97
C VAL A 89 3.87 5.42 12.11
N ILE A 90 3.93 4.25 12.74
CA ILE A 90 4.86 3.94 13.84
C ILE A 90 5.96 2.97 13.42
N ALA A 91 5.80 2.29 12.28
CA ALA A 91 6.85 1.55 11.62
C ALA A 91 6.62 1.55 10.10
N PHE A 92 7.66 1.85 9.32
CA PHE A 92 7.60 1.82 7.85
C PHE A 92 7.78 0.41 7.25
N GLY A 93 8.00 -0.59 8.10
CA GLY A 93 8.30 -1.95 7.67
C GLY A 93 9.74 -2.11 7.15
N SER A 94 10.23 -3.34 7.14
CA SER A 94 11.52 -3.75 6.62
C SER A 94 11.50 -5.26 6.35
N ASN A 95 12.61 -5.82 5.90
CA ASN A 95 12.78 -7.27 5.71
C ASN A 95 12.65 -8.10 7.01
N SER A 96 12.52 -7.44 8.18
CA SER A 96 12.41 -8.07 9.49
C SER A 96 11.38 -7.41 10.40
N ASN A 97 10.62 -6.41 9.93
CA ASN A 97 9.63 -5.70 10.72
C ASN A 97 8.40 -5.36 9.88
N SER A 98 7.22 -5.48 10.48
CA SER A 98 5.98 -5.13 9.81
C SER A 98 5.83 -3.61 9.68
N TYR A 99 5.16 -3.18 8.61
CA TYR A 99 4.61 -1.85 8.51
C TYR A 99 3.46 -1.71 9.50
N LYS A 100 3.38 -0.57 10.21
CA LYS A 100 2.44 -0.38 11.32
C LYS A 100 1.89 1.04 11.34
N VAL A 101 0.56 1.15 11.41
CA VAL A 101 -0.18 2.41 11.53
C VAL A 101 -1.12 2.32 12.72
N VAL A 102 -1.23 3.40 13.47
CA VAL A 102 -2.21 3.56 14.54
C VAL A 102 -3.05 4.80 14.30
N TRP A 103 -4.32 4.73 14.69
CA TRP A 103 -5.20 5.88 14.83
C TRP A 103 -5.60 5.97 16.29
N ILE A 104 -5.46 7.16 16.87
CA ILE A 104 -5.79 7.40 18.27
C ILE A 104 -6.83 8.50 18.30
N LYS A 105 -8.03 8.18 18.78
CA LYS A 105 -9.13 9.13 18.97
C LYS A 105 -9.44 9.24 20.46
N LYS A 106 -9.82 10.43 20.92
CA LYS A 106 -10.36 10.58 22.28
C LYS A 106 -11.69 9.84 22.35
N ALA A 107 -11.89 9.01 23.37
CA ALA A 107 -13.15 8.35 23.61
C ALA A 107 -14.20 9.35 24.11
N ALA A 108 -15.49 9.07 23.86
CA ALA A 108 -16.59 9.91 24.32
C ALA A 108 -16.73 9.93 25.87
N GLY A 109 -16.18 8.93 26.57
CA GLY A 109 -16.17 8.82 28.03
C GLY A 109 -14.90 9.37 28.71
N LYS A 110 -14.88 9.31 30.05
CA LYS A 110 -13.84 9.79 30.99
C LYS A 110 -12.39 9.55 30.49
N ASP A 111 -11.83 10.53 29.75
CA ASP A 111 -10.45 10.58 29.25
C ASP A 111 -9.89 9.28 28.63
N GLY A 112 -10.77 8.44 28.08
CA GLY A 112 -10.37 7.22 27.38
C GLY A 112 -9.83 7.51 25.97
N ALA A 113 -9.27 6.49 25.34
CA ALA A 113 -8.85 6.53 23.94
C ALA A 113 -9.39 5.32 23.17
N PHE A 114 -9.82 5.56 21.94
CA PHE A 114 -10.01 4.51 20.94
C PHE A 114 -8.72 4.40 20.13
N VAL A 115 -8.24 3.18 19.97
CA VAL A 115 -7.05 2.88 19.19
C VAL A 115 -7.41 1.88 18.12
N ASP A 116 -7.25 2.30 16.87
CA ASP A 116 -7.31 1.41 15.71
C ASP A 116 -5.88 1.13 15.25
N TYR A 117 -5.62 -0.09 14.81
CA TYR A 117 -4.28 -0.56 14.50
C TYR A 117 -4.27 -1.39 13.22
N LEU A 118 -3.38 -1.03 12.29
CA LEU A 118 -3.08 -1.80 11.08
C LEU A 118 -1.64 -2.30 11.15
N SER A 119 -1.45 -3.59 10.87
CA SER A 119 -0.15 -4.22 10.68
C SER A 119 -0.12 -4.88 9.30
N ILE A 120 0.89 -4.56 8.48
CA ILE A 120 1.15 -5.22 7.21
C ILE A 120 2.52 -5.88 7.29
N ASN A 121 2.56 -7.20 7.14
CA ASN A 121 3.78 -7.98 7.13
C ASN A 121 4.48 -7.88 5.77
N GLY A 122 5.21 -6.77 5.59
CA GLY A 122 5.94 -6.42 4.37
C GLY A 122 7.17 -7.28 4.03
N PHE A 123 7.48 -8.32 4.82
CA PHE A 123 8.62 -9.22 4.58
C PHE A 123 8.20 -10.63 4.13
N ALA A 124 6.93 -10.80 3.75
CA ALA A 124 6.47 -12.00 3.06
C ALA A 124 7.22 -12.17 1.71
N LYS A 125 7.67 -13.40 1.44
CA LYS A 125 8.60 -13.69 0.34
C LYS A 125 7.93 -13.87 -1.02
N ASP A 126 6.61 -14.00 -1.04
CA ASP A 126 5.78 -14.26 -2.22
C ASP A 126 5.15 -13.00 -2.83
N GLY A 127 5.47 -11.82 -2.28
CA GLY A 127 4.88 -10.55 -2.72
C GLY A 127 3.44 -10.34 -2.25
N ARG A 128 2.88 -11.27 -1.47
CA ARG A 128 1.58 -11.14 -0.81
C ARG A 128 1.82 -10.86 0.66
N TYR A 129 1.63 -9.62 1.08
CA TYR A 129 1.91 -9.16 2.44
C TYR A 129 0.68 -9.35 3.33
N PRO A 130 0.65 -10.31 4.26
CA PRO A 130 -0.50 -10.47 5.14
C PRO A 130 -0.72 -9.21 5.98
N PHE A 131 -1.97 -8.79 6.13
CA PHE A 131 -2.31 -7.72 7.06
C PHE A 131 -3.29 -8.19 8.13
N GLY A 132 -3.23 -7.51 9.26
CA GLY A 132 -4.23 -7.56 10.31
C GLY A 132 -4.63 -6.14 10.69
N PHE A 133 -5.93 -5.91 10.79
CA PHE A 133 -6.51 -4.67 11.27
C PHE A 133 -7.36 -4.93 12.51
N PHE A 134 -7.24 -4.05 13.50
CA PHE A 134 -7.95 -4.12 14.77
C PHE A 134 -8.64 -2.78 15.06
N SER A 135 -9.95 -2.82 15.30
CA SER A 135 -10.73 -1.65 15.73
C SER A 135 -11.78 -2.04 16.76
N GLY A 136 -11.53 -1.69 18.02
CA GLY A 136 -12.39 -2.10 19.12
C GLY A 136 -12.50 -3.62 19.22
N ALA A 137 -13.68 -4.18 18.94
CA ALA A 137 -13.91 -5.63 18.92
C ALA A 137 -13.76 -6.24 17.51
N LEU A 138 -13.67 -5.43 16.46
CA LEU A 138 -13.54 -5.86 15.07
C LEU A 138 -12.09 -6.26 14.75
N LEU A 139 -11.93 -7.39 14.07
CA LEU A 139 -10.69 -7.86 13.48
C LEU A 139 -10.91 -8.14 12.00
N MET A 140 -10.06 -7.56 11.16
CA MET A 140 -10.01 -7.90 9.73
C MET A 140 -8.64 -8.42 9.39
N ALA A 141 -8.59 -9.41 8.51
CA ALA A 141 -7.36 -9.96 7.99
C ALA A 141 -7.46 -10.15 6.48
N GLY A 142 -6.31 -10.09 5.82
CA GLY A 142 -6.23 -10.26 4.39
C GLY A 142 -4.81 -10.17 3.88
N VAL A 143 -4.66 -9.80 2.62
CA VAL A 143 -3.36 -9.66 1.98
C VAL A 143 -3.24 -8.30 1.31
N CYS A 144 -2.00 -7.84 1.15
CA CYS A 144 -1.66 -6.68 0.35
C CYS A 144 -0.61 -7.01 -0.71
N GLU A 145 -0.53 -6.17 -1.73
CA GLU A 145 0.49 -6.18 -2.79
C GLU A 145 1.15 -4.79 -2.91
#